data_AF-A0A9P3K0S9-F1
#
_entry.id   AF-A0A9P3K0S9-F1
#
_cell.length_a   1.000
_cell.length_b   1.000
_cell.length_c   1.000
_cell.angle_alpha   90.00
_cell.angle_beta   90.00
_cell.angle_gamma   90.00
#
_symmetry.space_group_name_H-M   'P 1'
#
loop_
_entity.id
_entity.type
_entity.pdbx_description
1 polymer ?
#
loop_
_entity_poly.entity_id
_entity_poly.type
_entity_poly.pdbx_seq_one_letter_code
_entity_poly.pdbx_strand_id
1 'polypeptide(L)'
;MQIVRLVSQECMNNKELAGKAELLVFRPMSSHVFLQQMAEKKLCTVIQLPSQTLLLGTVPDRSSRLVGMLFPKDMVQFQGARPPQQQQQQQQQPPQQQQQQQQQQQQ
;
A
#
# COMPACT_ATOMS: atom_id res chain seq x y z
N MET A 1 5.99 -16.28 8.86
CA MET A 1 6.07 -14.82 9.08
C MET A 1 7.21 -14.32 8.21
N GLN A 2 6.95 -13.38 7.30
CA GLN A 2 7.98 -12.83 6.40
C GLN A 2 7.97 -11.31 6.48
N ILE A 3 9.16 -10.71 6.58
CA ILE A 3 9.33 -9.28 6.40
C ILE A 3 9.29 -9.01 4.91
N VAL A 4 8.33 -8.19 4.49
CA VAL A 4 7.98 -8.05 3.08
C VAL A 4 8.67 -6.85 2.49
N ARG A 5 8.49 -5.67 3.08
CA ARG A 5 9.06 -4.40 2.61
C ARG A 5 9.19 -3.39 3.74
N LEU A 6 10.05 -2.39 3.53
CA LEU A 6 10.10 -1.15 4.29
C LEU A 6 9.28 -0.08 3.55
N VAL A 7 8.46 0.67 4.29
CA VAL A 7 7.64 1.77 3.78
C VAL A 7 7.78 2.98 4.69
N SER A 8 7.39 4.18 4.23
CA SER A 8 7.41 5.37 5.07
C SER A 8 6.41 5.28 6.22
N GLN A 9 6.80 5.79 7.38
CA GLN A 9 5.98 5.85 8.60
C GLN A 9 4.72 6.70 8.41
N GLU A 10 4.67 7.55 7.39
CA GLU A 10 3.48 8.31 6.98
C GLU A 10 2.27 7.39 6.69
N CYS A 11 2.50 6.15 6.25
CA CYS A 11 1.43 5.16 6.05
C CYS A 11 0.67 4.86 7.35
N MET A 12 1.33 4.92 8.51
CA MET A 12 0.68 4.69 9.81
C MET A 12 -0.17 5.89 10.25
N ASN A 13 0.12 7.10 9.77
CA ASN A 13 -0.61 8.30 10.19
C ASN A 13 -1.85 8.57 9.32
N ASN A 14 -2.09 7.74 8.31
CA ASN A 14 -3.28 7.84 7.48
C ASN A 14 -4.53 7.44 8.28
N LYS A 15 -5.41 8.41 8.54
CA LYS A 15 -6.64 8.24 9.34
C LYS A 15 -7.57 7.15 8.78
N GLU A 16 -7.57 6.97 7.46
CA GLU A 16 -8.41 5.95 6.80
C GLU A 16 -7.95 4.53 7.09
N LEU A 17 -6.64 4.34 7.26
CA LEU A 17 -6.04 3.06 7.64
C LEU A 17 -6.10 2.87 9.16
N ALA A 18 -5.86 3.93 9.93
CA ALA A 18 -5.88 3.88 11.39
C ALA A 18 -7.25 3.45 11.96
N GLY A 19 -8.36 3.85 11.34
CA GLY A 19 -9.71 3.44 11.77
C GLY A 19 -10.08 2.00 11.43
N LYS A 20 -9.31 1.34 10.56
CA LYS A 20 -9.56 -0.02 10.05
C LYS A 20 -8.54 -1.04 10.57
N ALA A 21 -7.53 -0.58 11.30
CA ALA A 21 -6.49 -1.41 11.87
C ALA A 21 -6.74 -1.65 13.36
N GLU A 22 -6.33 -2.82 13.85
CA GLU A 22 -6.13 -3.02 15.27
C GLU A 22 -4.75 -2.46 15.66
N LEU A 23 -4.73 -1.56 16.64
CA LEU A 23 -3.49 -0.96 17.13
C LEU A 23 -2.86 -1.89 18.16
N LEU A 24 -1.59 -2.22 17.95
CA LEU A 24 -0.79 -3.03 18.85
C LEU A 24 0.42 -2.23 19.32
N VAL A 25 0.85 -2.46 20.55
CA VAL A 25 2.08 -1.87 21.10
C VAL A 25 3.03 -3.00 21.44
N PHE A 26 4.22 -2.98 20.86
CA PHE A 26 5.25 -3.97 21.12
C PHE A 26 6.41 -3.34 21.88
N ARG A 27 6.97 -4.13 22.79
CA ARG A 27 8.26 -3.83 23.41
C ARG A 27 9.30 -4.74 22.75
N PRO A 28 10.35 -4.19 22.12
CA PRO A 28 11.44 -5.01 21.64
C PRO A 28 12.14 -5.65 22.84
N MET A 29 12.39 -6.96 22.77
CA MET A 29 13.06 -7.71 23.86
C MET A 29 14.56 -7.39 23.94
N SER A 30 15.13 -6.84 22.87
CA SER A 30 16.52 -6.40 22.81
C SER A 30 16.62 -5.09 22.02
N SER A 31 17.71 -4.36 22.23
CA SER A 31 18.03 -3.22 21.39
C SER A 31 18.51 -3.71 20.03
N HIS A 32 17.85 -3.24 18.96
CA HIS A 32 18.24 -3.57 17.60
C HIS A 32 18.60 -2.28 16.88
N VAL A 33 19.84 -2.23 16.37
CA VAL A 33 20.36 -1.10 15.57
C VAL A 33 19.46 -0.83 14.35
N PHE A 34 18.79 -1.87 13.82
CA PHE A 34 17.81 -1.75 12.76
C PHE A 34 16.55 -0.97 13.16
N LEU A 35 16.01 -1.19 14.37
CA LEU A 35 14.82 -0.47 14.85
C LEU A 35 15.13 1.02 15.05
N GLN A 36 16.35 1.32 15.49
CA GLN A 36 16.85 2.69 15.63
C GLN A 36 16.99 3.36 14.25
N GLN A 37 17.63 2.70 13.29
CA GLN A 37 17.75 3.23 11.93
C GLN A 37 16.39 3.41 11.24
N MET A 38 15.44 2.52 11.48
CA MET A 38 14.07 2.70 10.99
C MET A 38 13.41 3.92 11.60
N ALA A 39 13.60 4.17 12.90
CA ALA A 39 13.10 5.38 13.55
C ALA A 39 13.71 6.66 12.96
N GLU A 40 15.04 6.67 12.79
CA GLU A 40 15.77 7.80 12.22
C GLU A 40 15.33 8.12 10.79
N LYS A 41 15.11 7.09 9.99
CA LYS A 41 14.66 7.22 8.59
C LYS A 41 13.15 7.35 8.45
N LYS A 42 12.39 7.40 9.56
CA LYS A 42 10.92 7.41 9.58
C LYS A 42 10.32 6.30 8.71
N LEU A 43 10.83 5.08 8.88
CA LEU A 43 10.39 3.88 8.18
C LEU A 43 9.59 2.98 9.10
N CYS A 44 8.65 2.24 8.52
CA CYS A 44 7.97 1.12 9.14
C CYS A 44 8.09 -0.12 8.26
N THR A 45 8.03 -1.29 8.90
CA THR A 45 8.12 -2.58 8.25
C THR A 45 6.74 -3.15 7.99
N VAL A 46 6.48 -3.60 6.77
CA VAL A 46 5.31 -4.41 6.44
C VAL A 46 5.67 -5.89 6.62
N ILE A 47 4.93 -6.55 7.50
CA ILE A 47 5.09 -7.96 7.82
C ILE A 47 3.82 -8.69 7.39
N GLN A 48 3.95 -9.65 6.48
CA GLN A 48 2.82 -10.51 6.11
C GLN A 48 2.70 -11.67 7.10
N LEU A 49 1.51 -11.77 7.69
CA LEU A 49 1.04 -12.90 8.48
C LEU A 49 0.10 -13.76 7.59
N PRO A 50 -0.17 -15.01 7.95
CA PRO A 50 -0.99 -15.91 7.10
C PRO A 50 -2.38 -15.34 6.74
N SER A 51 -3.01 -14.66 7.69
CA SER A 51 -4.37 -14.10 7.61
C SER A 51 -4.44 -12.57 7.77
N GLN A 52 -3.29 -11.91 8.00
CA GLN A 52 -3.24 -10.51 8.39
C GLN A 52 -1.97 -9.83 7.87
N THR A 53 -1.96 -8.50 7.84
CA THR A 53 -0.79 -7.69 7.52
C THR A 53 -0.49 -6.78 8.71
N LEU A 54 0.76 -6.80 9.18
CA LEU A 54 1.21 -5.97 10.28
C LEU A 54 2.16 -4.89 9.76
N LEU A 55 1.77 -3.63 9.93
CA LEU A 55 2.66 -2.47 9.79
C LEU A 55 3.32 -2.19 11.14
N LEU A 56 4.63 -2.29 11.22
CA LEU A 56 5.39 -2.10 12.47
C LEU A 56 6.34 -0.92 12.33
N GLY A 57 6.11 0.14 13.09
CA GLY A 57 6.95 1.34 13.12
C GLY A 57 7.50 1.65 14.51
N THR A 58 8.63 2.34 14.56
CA THR A 58 9.21 2.82 15.82
C THR A 58 8.63 4.19 16.18
N VAL A 59 8.40 4.46 17.47
CA VAL A 59 8.01 5.80 17.91
C VAL A 59 9.29 6.63 18.10
N PRO A 60 9.48 7.74 17.37
CA PRO A 60 10.71 8.54 17.46
C PRO A 60 10.95 9.12 18.85
N ASP A 61 9.88 9.42 19.60
CA ASP A 61 9.95 9.96 20.96
C ASP A 61 10.28 8.89 22.02
N ARG A 62 10.00 7.61 21.73
CA ARG A 62 10.21 6.49 22.66
C ARG A 62 10.83 5.31 21.93
N SER A 63 12.16 5.32 21.86
CA SER A 63 13.02 4.31 21.22
C SER A 63 12.85 2.87 21.74
N SER A 64 12.06 2.65 22.80
CA SER A 64 11.74 1.32 23.34
C SER A 64 10.30 0.86 23.08
N ARG A 65 9.52 1.57 22.28
CA ARG A 65 8.15 1.18 21.91
C ARG A 65 7.97 1.17 20.40
N LEU A 66 7.45 0.05 19.91
CA LEU A 66 7.03 -0.10 18.53
C LEU A 66 5.50 -0.04 18.50
N VAL A 67 4.98 0.65 17.50
CA VAL A 67 3.54 0.68 17.21
C VAL A 67 3.29 -0.24 16.02
N GLY A 68 2.34 -1.15 16.19
CA GLY A 68 1.84 -2.04 15.18
C GLY A 68 0.45 -1.62 14.73
N MET A 69 0.19 -1.67 13.43
CA MET A 69 -1.16 -1.62 12.88
C MET A 69 -1.43 -2.95 12.18
N LEU A 70 -2.39 -3.71 12.71
CA LEU A 70 -2.77 -5.02 12.21
C LEU A 70 -4.01 -4.88 11.34
N PHE A 71 -3.92 -5.37 10.11
CA PHE A 71 -5.00 -5.33 9.14
C PHE A 71 -5.41 -6.75 8.77
N PRO A 72 -6.70 -7.04 8.61
CA PRO A 72 -7.13 -8.28 7.98
C PRO A 72 -6.64 -8.32 6.52
N LYS A 73 -6.26 -9.51 6.05
CA LYS A 73 -5.64 -9.73 4.72
C LYS A 73 -6.44 -9.20 3.53
N ASP A 74 -7.75 -9.07 3.70
CA ASP A 74 -8.66 -8.56 2.66
C ASP A 74 -8.61 -7.03 2.52
N MET A 75 -8.26 -6.29 3.58
CA MET A 75 -8.42 -4.84 3.60
C MET A 75 -7.20 -4.07 3.12
N VAL A 76 -6.00 -4.67 3.18
CA VAL A 76 -4.76 -3.97 2.82
C VAL A 76 -3.92 -4.84 1.90
N GLN A 77 -4.21 -4.72 0.60
CA GLN A 77 -3.23 -5.05 -0.42
C GLN A 77 -2.18 -3.93 -0.45
N PHE A 78 -1.12 -4.05 0.36
CA PHE A 78 0.14 -3.40 0.01
C PHE A 78 0.63 -4.08 -1.26
N GLN A 79 0.06 -3.70 -2.41
CA GLN A 79 0.46 -4.21 -3.71
C GLN A 79 1.93 -3.91 -3.86
N GLY A 80 2.74 -4.96 -3.75
CA GLY A 80 4.09 -4.88 -4.21
C GLY A 80 4.05 -4.69 -5.71
N ALA A 81 4.09 -3.43 -6.17
CA ALA A 81 4.17 -3.01 -7.57
C ALA A 81 3.79 -4.12 -8.57
N ARG A 82 2.51 -4.44 -8.68
CA ARG A 82 2.02 -5.03 -9.92
C ARG A 82 1.68 -3.86 -10.84
N PRO A 83 2.13 -3.85 -12.11
CA PRO A 83 1.70 -2.82 -13.04
C PRO A 83 0.16 -2.81 -13.05
N PRO A 84 -0.46 -1.63 -13.20
CA PRO A 84 -1.91 -1.53 -13.25
C PRO A 84 -2.40 -2.46 -14.37
N GLN A 85 -3.03 -3.58 -14.02
CA GLN A 85 -3.93 -4.23 -14.96
C GLN A 85 -5.05 -3.22 -15.16
N GLN A 86 -4.98 -2.54 -16.29
CA GLN A 86 -6.01 -1.67 -16.84
C GLN A 86 -7.32 -2.44 -16.82
N GLN A 87 -8.15 -2.18 -15.81
CA GLN A 87 -9.52 -2.59 -15.79
C GLN A 87 -10.37 -1.34 -16.02
N GLN A 88 -11.04 -1.36 -17.18
CA GLN A 88 -12.20 -0.56 -17.59
C GLN A 88 -12.00 0.92 -17.95
N GLN A 89 -11.84 1.16 -19.25
CA GLN A 89 -12.76 2.07 -19.96
C GLN A 89 -13.36 1.34 -21.16
N GLN A 90 -14.55 0.77 -20.94
CA GLN A 90 -15.42 0.22 -21.97
C GLN A 90 -16.69 1.06 -21.97
N GLN A 91 -16.71 2.15 -22.75
CA GLN A 91 -17.84 3.01 -23.17
C GLN A 91 -17.20 4.26 -23.82
N GLN A 92 -17.50 4.75 -25.02
CA GLN A 92 -18.59 4.58 -26.00
C GLN A 92 -18.03 4.78 -27.43
N GLN A 93 -18.75 4.25 -28.43
CA GLN A 93 -18.50 4.46 -29.87
C GLN A 93 -18.51 5.94 -30.28
N PRO A 94 -17.84 6.28 -31.39
CA PRO A 94 -18.52 7.04 -32.43
C PRO A 94 -18.53 6.28 -33.77
N PRO A 95 -19.71 6.07 -34.40
CA PRO A 95 -19.78 5.68 -35.80
C PRO A 95 -19.57 6.94 -36.67
N GLN A 96 -18.36 7.13 -37.21
CA GLN A 96 -18.14 8.23 -38.15
C GLN A 96 -17.29 7.90 -39.39
N GLN A 97 -16.99 6.62 -39.64
CA GLN A 97 -16.18 6.24 -40.81
C GLN A 97 -16.95 5.79 -42.07
N GLN A 98 -18.29 5.80 -42.08
CA GLN A 98 -19.02 5.30 -43.25
C GLN A 98 -19.42 6.37 -44.27
N GLN A 99 -19.14 7.67 -44.04
CA GLN A 99 -19.58 8.72 -44.96
C GLN A 99 -18.52 9.17 -46.00
N GLN A 100 -17.29 8.68 -45.92
CA GLN A 100 -16.22 9.15 -46.83
C GLN A 100 -16.04 8.29 -48.09
N GLN A 101 -16.74 7.16 -48.23
CA GLN A 101 -16.56 6.28 -49.39
C GLN A 101 -17.57 6.50 -50.52
N GLN A 102 -18.56 7.38 -50.36
CA GLN A 102 -19.58 7.61 -51.40
C GLN A 102 -19.27 8.78 -52.34
N GLN A 103 -18.21 9.57 -52.09
CA GLN A 103 -17.89 10.75 -52.93
C GLN A 103 -16.81 10.50 -53.99
N GLN A 104 -16.24 9.29 -54.06
CA GLN A 104 -15.17 8.97 -55.02
C GLN A 104 -15.64 8.15 -56.23
N GLN A 105 -16.95 7.97 -56.42
CA GLN A 105 -17.50 7.21 -57.56
C GLN A 105 -18.35 8.06 -58.51
N GLN A 106 -18.21 9.39 -58.49
CA GLN A 106 -19.00 10.28 -59.35
C GLN A 106 -18.20 11.38 -60.08
N GLN A 107 -16.89 11.18 -60.28
CA GLN A 107 -16.11 11.91 -61.28
C GLN A 107 -15.17 10.97 -62.02
#